data_AF-A0A3B0JU66-F1
#
_entry.id   AF-A0A3B0JU66-F1
#
_cell.length_a   1.000
_cell.length_b   1.000
_cell.length_c   1.000
_cell.angle_alpha   90.00
_cell.angle_beta   90.00
_cell.angle_gamma   90.00
#
_symmetry.space_group_name_H-M   'P 1'
#
loop_
_entity.id
_entity.type
_entity.pdbx_description
1 polymer ?
#
loop_
_entity_poly.entity_id
_entity_poly.type
_entity_poly.pdbx_seq_one_letter_code
_entity_poly.pdbx_strand_id
1 'polypeptide(L)'
;MYDRYIFRQNSRQRWLSAPRLSSSKKAVIIYVPIPQQKVFQKSQIILVRELEKKFSGKHVVVIGERKILPKPTRKARNPLKQKRPRSRTLTAVYDAILEDLVFPAEIVGKRIRVKLDGSQLVKVHLDKNQQTTIEHKVDTFTSVYNYSYCRAVSVHHKKVIEILSYRILIFYMSWRT
;
A
#
# COMPACT_ATOMS: atom_id res chain seq x y z
N MET A 1 -8.92 19.44 8.70
CA MET A 1 -10.20 19.00 8.10
C MET A 1 -9.89 18.10 6.91
N TYR A 2 -10.09 16.79 7.04
CA TYR A 2 -10.11 15.87 5.90
C TYR A 2 -11.35 15.00 6.05
N ASP A 3 -12.34 15.24 5.20
CA ASP A 3 -13.62 14.52 5.21
C ASP A 3 -13.41 13.04 4.88
N ARG A 4 -13.58 12.20 5.91
CA ARG A 4 -13.70 10.75 5.80
C ARG A 4 -15.12 10.44 5.33
N TYR A 5 -15.31 10.29 4.02
CA TYR A 5 -16.52 9.66 3.49
C TYR A 5 -16.49 8.16 3.82
N ILE A 6 -17.10 7.82 4.96
CA ILE A 6 -17.38 6.44 5.40
C ILE A 6 -18.71 6.04 4.77
N PHE A 7 -18.69 5.18 3.75
CA PHE A 7 -19.91 4.50 3.31
C PHE A 7 -20.13 3.31 4.24
N ARG A 8 -20.93 3.52 5.30
CA ARG A 8 -21.29 2.49 6.29
C ARG A 8 -22.39 1.60 5.69
N GLN A 9 -21.99 0.46 5.12
CA GLN A 9 -22.90 -0.64 4.77
C GLN A 9 -22.45 -1.88 5.56
N ASN A 10 -23.21 -2.20 6.60
CA ASN A 10 -23.20 -3.43 7.42
C ASN A 10 -21.88 -3.90 8.07
N SER A 11 -21.99 -4.35 9.32
CA SER A 11 -20.94 -4.60 10.33
C SER A 11 -19.91 -5.72 10.05
N ARG A 12 -19.69 -6.12 8.78
CA ARG A 12 -18.70 -7.16 8.42
C ARG A 12 -17.65 -6.74 7.38
N GLN A 13 -17.82 -5.63 6.65
CA GLN A 13 -16.88 -5.22 5.62
C GLN A 13 -16.64 -3.70 5.66
N ARG A 14 -15.38 -3.30 5.88
CA ARG A 14 -14.99 -1.88 5.97
C ARG A 14 -14.44 -1.41 4.63
N TRP A 15 -15.25 -0.63 3.92
CA TRP A 15 -14.88 0.04 2.68
C TRP A 15 -14.36 1.44 3.01
N LEU A 16 -13.10 1.73 2.69
CA LEU A 16 -12.55 3.06 2.86
C LEU A 16 -12.28 3.69 1.48
N SER A 17 -12.97 4.79 1.22
CA SER A 17 -12.59 5.68 0.11
C SER A 17 -11.29 6.38 0.53
N ALA A 18 -10.20 6.17 -0.21
CA ALA A 18 -8.94 6.84 0.11
C ALA A 18 -9.05 8.36 -0.18
N PRO A 19 -8.47 9.23 0.65
CA PRO A 19 -8.38 10.66 0.34
C PRO A 19 -7.54 10.89 -0.93
N ARG A 20 -7.74 12.04 -1.60
CA ARG A 20 -7.21 12.38 -2.94
C ARG A 20 -5.73 11.96 -3.08
N LEU A 21 -5.49 10.93 -3.89
CA LEU A 21 -4.14 10.48 -4.28
C LEU A 21 -3.60 11.43 -5.35
N SER A 22 -2.28 11.65 -5.37
CA SER A 22 -1.60 12.81 -5.97
C SER A 22 -1.62 12.93 -7.49
N SER A 23 -2.37 12.10 -8.21
CA SER A 23 -2.49 12.19 -9.67
C SER A 23 -3.94 11.97 -10.08
N SER A 24 -4.75 13.02 -9.97
CA SER A 24 -6.12 13.23 -10.50
C SER A 24 -7.23 12.18 -10.29
N LYS A 25 -6.89 10.93 -9.95
CA LYS A 25 -7.78 9.77 -9.85
C LYS A 25 -7.87 9.32 -8.40
N LYS A 26 -9.09 9.38 -7.85
CA LYS A 26 -9.40 8.81 -6.54
C LYS A 26 -9.37 7.28 -6.66
N ALA A 27 -8.68 6.59 -5.75
CA ALA A 27 -8.69 5.13 -5.68
C ALA A 27 -9.53 4.63 -4.50
N VAL A 28 -10.14 3.46 -4.66
CA VAL A 28 -10.95 2.81 -3.64
C VAL A 28 -10.17 1.65 -3.04
N ILE A 29 -10.06 1.61 -1.70
CA ILE A 29 -9.34 0.56 -0.99
C ILE A 29 -10.36 -0.30 -0.24
N ILE A 30 -10.32 -1.60 -0.51
CA ILE A 30 -11.20 -2.60 0.08
C ILE A 30 -10.39 -3.43 1.06
N TYR A 31 -10.74 -3.38 2.34
CA TYR A 31 -10.11 -4.24 3.34
C TYR A 31 -10.87 -5.56 3.47
N VAL A 32 -10.16 -6.66 3.23
CA VAL A 32 -10.71 -8.02 3.30
C VAL A 32 -10.07 -8.77 4.47
N PRO A 33 -10.83 -9.46 5.33
CA PRO A 33 -10.25 -10.31 6.36
C PRO A 33 -9.32 -11.38 5.77
N ILE A 34 -8.12 -11.56 6.35
CA ILE A 34 -7.08 -12.49 5.85
C ILE A 34 -7.61 -13.90 5.54
N PRO A 35 -8.49 -14.53 6.36
CA PRO A 35 -8.98 -15.88 6.06
C PRO A 35 -9.73 -15.96 4.73
N GLN A 36 -10.40 -14.89 4.31
CA GLN A 36 -11.18 -14.82 3.09
C GLN A 36 -10.34 -14.39 1.88
N GLN A 37 -9.14 -13.84 2.10
CA GLN A 37 -8.32 -13.23 1.06
C GLN A 37 -8.01 -14.19 -0.10
N LYS A 38 -7.70 -15.46 0.20
CA LYS A 38 -7.43 -16.48 -0.83
C LYS A 38 -8.63 -16.77 -1.73
N VAL A 39 -9.84 -16.66 -1.19
CA VAL A 39 -11.08 -16.84 -1.96
C VAL A 39 -11.29 -15.63 -2.87
N PHE A 40 -11.08 -14.42 -2.35
CA PHE A 40 -11.17 -13.19 -3.13
C PHE A 40 -10.16 -13.16 -4.27
N GLN A 41 -8.92 -13.61 -4.06
CA GLN A 41 -7.89 -13.66 -5.11
C GLN A 41 -8.32 -14.44 -6.35
N LYS A 42 -9.07 -15.54 -6.19
CA LYS A 42 -9.58 -16.34 -7.32
C LYS A 42 -10.52 -15.53 -8.24
N SER A 43 -11.39 -14.72 -7.64
CA SER A 43 -12.38 -13.93 -8.36
C SER A 43 -11.97 -12.46 -8.56
N GLN A 44 -10.78 -12.07 -8.10
CA GLN A 44 -10.35 -10.67 -8.01
C GLN A 44 -10.30 -9.99 -9.38
N ILE A 45 -9.90 -10.69 -10.43
CA ILE A 45 -9.81 -10.13 -11.79
C ILE A 45 -11.19 -9.67 -12.29
N ILE A 46 -12.22 -10.48 -12.05
CA ILE A 46 -13.60 -10.18 -12.49
C ILE A 46 -14.20 -9.10 -11.59
N LEU A 47 -14.09 -9.28 -10.27
CA LEU A 47 -14.63 -8.34 -9.28
C LEU A 47 -14.06 -6.93 -9.43
N VAL A 48 -12.74 -6.80 -9.60
CA VAL A 48 -12.12 -5.48 -9.77
C VAL A 48 -12.62 -4.82 -11.05
N ARG A 49 -12.75 -5.54 -12.16
CA ARG A 49 -13.26 -4.97 -13.42
C ARG A 49 -14.71 -4.50 -13.29
N GLU A 50 -15.55 -5.26 -12.60
CA GLU A 50 -16.95 -4.89 -12.34
C GLU A 50 -17.05 -3.65 -11.44
N LEU A 51 -16.26 -3.61 -10.37
CA LEU A 51 -16.23 -2.48 -9.46
C LEU A 51 -15.65 -1.23 -10.14
N GLU A 52 -14.61 -1.35 -10.95
CA GLU A 52 -14.05 -0.23 -11.72
C GLU A 52 -15.07 0.35 -12.69
N LYS A 53 -15.91 -0.50 -13.34
CA LYS A 53 -17.04 -0.03 -14.16
C LYS A 53 -18.09 0.72 -13.32
N LYS A 54 -18.44 0.21 -12.14
CA LYS A 54 -19.43 0.85 -11.24
C LYS A 54 -18.93 2.16 -10.64
N PHE A 55 -17.63 2.27 -10.38
CA PHE A 55 -17.00 3.45 -9.76
C PHE A 55 -16.44 4.45 -10.80
N SER A 56 -17.08 4.57 -11.96
CA SER A 56 -16.73 5.56 -13.00
C SER A 56 -15.27 5.49 -13.45
N GLY A 57 -14.71 4.28 -13.53
CA GLY A 57 -13.32 4.06 -13.96
C GLY A 57 -12.26 4.40 -12.90
N LYS A 58 -12.65 4.61 -11.63
CA LYS A 58 -11.69 4.75 -10.52
C LYS A 58 -11.00 3.43 -10.25
N HIS A 59 -9.70 3.47 -9.94
CA HIS A 59 -8.94 2.28 -9.60
C HIS A 59 -9.40 1.69 -8.27
N VAL A 60 -9.66 0.38 -8.27
CA VAL A 60 -10.08 -0.37 -7.08
C VAL A 60 -8.96 -1.33 -6.71
N VAL A 61 -8.55 -1.32 -5.44
CA VAL A 61 -7.51 -2.20 -4.91
C VAL A 61 -8.01 -2.93 -3.67
N VAL A 62 -7.74 -4.23 -3.62
CA VAL A 62 -8.13 -5.12 -2.53
C VAL A 62 -6.89 -5.39 -1.67
N ILE A 63 -7.01 -5.20 -0.35
CA ILE A 63 -5.93 -5.40 0.60
C ILE A 63 -6.41 -6.27 1.76
N GLY A 64 -5.61 -7.25 2.15
CA GLY A 64 -5.85 -8.04 3.36
C GLY A 64 -5.71 -7.19 4.63
N GLU A 65 -6.72 -7.22 5.50
CA GLU A 65 -6.71 -6.56 6.80
C GLU A 65 -5.73 -7.25 7.76
N ARG A 66 -4.50 -6.73 7.84
CA ARG A 66 -3.42 -7.29 8.67
C ARG A 66 -3.21 -6.49 9.95
N LYS A 67 -3.10 -7.21 11.08
CA LYS A 67 -2.80 -6.61 12.38
C LYS A 67 -1.30 -6.66 12.68
N ILE A 68 -0.69 -5.50 12.84
CA ILE A 68 0.70 -5.36 13.29
C ILE A 68 0.73 -5.41 14.82
N LEU A 69 1.48 -6.36 15.39
CA LEU A 69 1.78 -6.32 16.82
C LEU A 69 2.97 -5.38 17.09
N PRO A 70 3.07 -4.74 18.26
CA PRO A 70 4.28 -4.00 18.60
C PRO A 70 5.47 -4.95 18.82
N LYS A 71 6.69 -4.44 18.64
CA LYS A 71 7.90 -5.18 19.04
C LYS A 71 7.91 -5.31 20.56
N PRO A 72 8.11 -6.52 21.13
CA PRO A 72 8.27 -6.64 22.57
C PRO A 72 9.52 -5.85 22.98
N THR A 73 9.34 -4.86 23.85
CA THR A 73 10.42 -4.07 24.46
C THR A 73 10.42 -4.35 25.96
N ARG A 74 11.58 -4.18 26.63
CA ARG A 74 11.72 -4.45 28.07
C ARG A 74 10.78 -3.61 28.95
N LYS A 75 10.38 -2.41 28.48
CA LYS A 75 9.48 -1.47 29.18
C LYS A 75 8.03 -1.51 28.66
N ALA A 76 7.62 -2.57 27.96
CA ALA A 76 6.27 -2.64 27.43
C ALA A 76 5.23 -2.68 28.56
N ARG A 77 4.27 -1.75 28.54
CA ARG A 77 3.19 -1.63 29.55
C ARG A 77 2.43 -2.94 29.75
N ASN A 78 2.16 -3.65 28.65
CA ASN A 78 1.48 -4.94 28.63
C ASN A 78 2.35 -5.96 27.88
N PRO A 79 3.24 -6.69 28.57
CA PRO A 79 4.02 -7.75 27.95
C PRO A 79 3.09 -8.89 27.49
N LEU A 80 3.20 -9.30 26.23
CA LEU A 80 2.47 -10.47 25.75
C LEU A 80 3.07 -11.73 26.38
N LYS A 81 2.23 -12.56 26.99
CA LYS A 81 2.62 -13.88 27.53
C LYS A 81 3.18 -14.82 26.45
N GLN A 82 2.66 -14.68 25.23
CA GLN A 82 3.06 -15.50 24.08
C GLN A 82 4.08 -14.77 23.18
N LYS A 83 4.97 -15.55 22.56
CA LYS A 83 5.91 -15.05 21.55
C LYS A 83 5.16 -14.41 20.38
N ARG A 84 5.66 -13.25 19.92
CA ARG A 84 5.11 -12.59 18.73
C ARG A 84 5.30 -13.49 17.49
N PRO A 85 4.22 -13.81 16.75
CA PRO A 85 4.35 -14.57 15.51
C PRO A 85 5.01 -13.71 14.41
N ARG A 86 5.82 -14.35 13.56
CA ARG A 86 6.58 -13.67 12.48
C ARG A 86 5.67 -13.00 11.46
N SER A 87 4.51 -13.58 11.17
CA SER A 87 3.50 -13.03 10.26
C SER A 87 2.94 -11.68 10.70
N ARG A 88 2.98 -11.38 12.01
CA ARG A 88 2.52 -10.08 12.57
C ARG A 88 3.68 -9.12 12.82
N THR A 89 4.82 -9.31 12.14
CA THR A 89 5.93 -8.36 12.15
C THR A 89 5.67 -7.18 11.21
N LEU A 90 6.18 -5.99 11.53
CA LEU A 90 6.02 -4.82 10.67
C LEU A 90 6.53 -5.11 9.26
N THR A 91 7.75 -5.64 9.15
CA THR A 91 8.37 -6.00 7.86
C THR A 91 7.56 -7.04 7.10
N ALA A 92 7.18 -8.15 7.75
CA ALA A 92 6.41 -9.21 7.07
C ALA A 92 5.03 -8.72 6.60
N VAL A 93 4.37 -7.86 7.37
CA VAL A 93 3.09 -7.28 6.95
C VAL A 93 3.30 -6.34 5.75
N TYR A 94 4.41 -5.59 5.71
CA TYR A 94 4.68 -4.67 4.62
C TYR A 94 4.98 -5.39 3.31
N ASP A 95 5.70 -6.51 3.37
CA ASP A 95 5.93 -7.37 2.22
C ASP A 95 4.61 -7.98 1.73
N ALA A 96 3.78 -8.47 2.65
CA ALA A 96 2.48 -9.07 2.31
C ALA A 96 1.46 -8.07 1.75
N ILE A 97 1.44 -6.81 2.19
CA ILE A 97 0.58 -5.78 1.55
C ILE A 97 1.08 -5.46 0.14
N LEU A 98 2.38 -5.44 -0.07
CA LEU A 98 2.95 -5.16 -1.39
C LEU A 98 2.59 -6.27 -2.40
N GLU A 99 2.53 -7.52 -1.96
CA GLU A 99 2.02 -8.64 -2.75
C GLU A 99 0.53 -8.47 -3.11
N ASP A 100 -0.32 -8.11 -2.14
CA ASP A 100 -1.76 -7.91 -2.39
C ASP A 100 -2.05 -6.79 -3.38
N LEU A 101 -1.29 -5.70 -3.29
CA LEU A 101 -1.44 -4.53 -4.15
C LEU A 101 -1.22 -4.87 -5.63
N VAL A 102 -0.29 -5.78 -5.92
CA VAL A 102 0.19 -6.02 -7.28
C VAL A 102 -0.47 -7.23 -7.95
N PHE A 103 -1.38 -7.93 -7.26
CA PHE A 103 -2.17 -8.99 -7.87
C PHE A 103 -2.94 -8.47 -9.11
N PRO A 104 -2.84 -9.12 -10.30
CA PRO A 104 -2.43 -10.50 -10.54
C PRO A 104 -0.93 -10.75 -10.79
N ALA A 105 -0.08 -9.71 -10.84
CA ALA A 105 1.33 -9.93 -11.13
C ALA A 105 2.10 -10.34 -9.90
N GLU A 106 3.07 -11.21 -10.16
CA GLU A 106 4.02 -11.65 -9.17
C GLU A 106 5.24 -10.74 -9.16
N ILE A 107 5.81 -10.58 -7.98
CA ILE A 107 7.02 -9.80 -7.78
C ILE A 107 8.21 -10.72 -8.04
N VAL A 108 8.94 -10.43 -9.11
CA VAL A 108 10.15 -11.18 -9.49
C VAL A 108 11.32 -10.83 -8.57
N GLY A 109 11.35 -9.60 -8.07
CA GLY A 109 12.42 -9.17 -7.18
C GLY A 109 12.19 -7.83 -6.53
N LYS A 110 12.92 -7.59 -5.44
CA LYS A 110 12.87 -6.37 -4.65
C LYS A 110 14.29 -5.89 -4.40
N ARG A 111 14.58 -4.65 -4.76
CA ARG A 111 15.88 -3.99 -4.51
C ARG A 111 15.65 -2.78 -3.63
N ILE A 112 16.49 -2.59 -2.62
CA ILE A 112 16.43 -1.41 -1.75
C ILE A 112 17.66 -0.56 -2.05
N ARG A 113 17.45 0.66 -2.55
CA ARG A 113 18.51 1.65 -2.72
C ARG A 113 18.46 2.60 -1.53
N VAL A 114 19.56 2.70 -0.80
CA VAL A 114 19.73 3.70 0.27
C VAL A 114 20.42 4.92 -0.35
N LYS A 115 19.85 6.11 -0.16
CA LYS A 115 20.46 7.38 -0.58
C LYS A 115 21.42 7.89 0.49
N LEU A 116 22.27 8.85 0.14
CA LEU A 116 23.17 9.54 1.06
C LEU A 116 22.42 10.20 2.23
N ASP A 117 21.20 10.69 2.00
CA ASP A 117 20.32 11.26 3.04
C ASP A 117 19.75 10.21 4.01
N GLY A 118 20.12 8.93 3.88
CA GLY A 118 19.56 7.81 4.66
C GLY A 118 18.15 7.37 4.22
N SER A 119 17.53 8.08 3.28
CA SER A 119 16.24 7.69 2.72
C SER A 119 16.35 6.41 1.89
N GLN A 120 15.38 5.51 2.05
CA GLN A 120 15.36 4.21 1.37
C GLN A 120 14.32 4.23 0.26
N LEU A 121 14.76 4.00 -0.97
CA LEU A 121 13.89 3.75 -2.12
C LEU A 121 13.78 2.26 -2.37
N VAL A 122 12.57 1.73 -2.32
CA VAL A 122 12.30 0.33 -2.66
C VAL A 122 11.92 0.27 -4.13
N LYS A 123 12.70 -0.47 -4.92
CA LYS A 123 12.44 -0.79 -6.31
C LYS A 123 11.86 -2.19 -6.39
N VAL A 124 10.62 -2.30 -6.86
CA VAL A 124 9.93 -3.58 -7.04
C VAL A 124 9.92 -3.92 -8.53
N HIS A 125 10.37 -5.13 -8.85
CA HIS A 125 10.36 -5.70 -10.20
C HIS A 125 9.17 -6.63 -10.33
N LEU A 126 8.33 -6.35 -11.33
CA LEU A 126 7.15 -7.16 -11.65
C LEU A 126 7.42 -8.06 -12.84
N ASP A 127 6.65 -9.14 -12.94
CA ASP A 127 6.72 -10.04 -14.09
C ASP A 127 6.24 -9.36 -15.38
N LYS A 128 6.96 -9.59 -16.48
CA LYS A 128 6.75 -8.89 -17.75
C LYS A 128 5.48 -9.32 -18.48
N ASN A 129 5.01 -10.54 -18.23
CA ASN A 129 3.87 -11.12 -18.93
C ASN A 129 2.58 -10.34 -18.69
N GLN A 130 2.50 -9.61 -17.56
CA GLN A 130 1.30 -8.89 -17.13
C GLN A 130 1.43 -7.36 -17.23
N GLN A 131 2.44 -6.87 -17.96
CA GLN A 131 2.77 -5.45 -18.06
C GLN A 131 1.57 -4.58 -18.45
N THR A 132 0.87 -4.95 -19.51
CA THR A 132 -0.21 -4.15 -20.12
C THR A 132 -1.38 -3.91 -19.16
N THR A 133 -1.66 -4.86 -18.27
CA THR A 133 -2.78 -4.79 -17.32
C THR A 133 -2.43 -3.95 -16.09
N ILE A 134 -1.14 -3.77 -15.78
CA ILE A 134 -0.70 -3.18 -14.52
C ILE A 134 -0.14 -1.78 -14.71
N GLU A 135 0.43 -1.49 -15.87
CA GLU A 135 1.09 -0.23 -16.19
C GLU A 135 0.21 0.99 -15.88
N HIS A 136 -1.09 0.92 -16.19
CA HIS A 136 -2.04 2.00 -15.93
C HIS A 136 -2.42 2.19 -14.45
N LYS A 137 -2.00 1.28 -13.55
CA LYS A 137 -2.29 1.34 -12.10
C LYS A 137 -1.04 1.62 -11.24
N VAL A 138 0.16 1.65 -11.83
CA VAL A 138 1.45 1.77 -11.12
C VAL A 138 1.48 2.99 -10.19
N ASP A 139 1.08 4.16 -10.68
CA ASP A 139 1.07 5.40 -9.88
C ASP A 139 0.10 5.32 -8.69
N THR A 140 -1.01 4.60 -8.89
CA THR A 140 -2.00 4.37 -7.82
C THR A 140 -1.41 3.47 -6.75
N PHE A 141 -0.69 2.40 -7.12
CA PHE A 141 -0.06 1.49 -6.15
C PHE A 141 0.98 2.19 -5.30
N THR A 142 1.84 3.02 -5.90
CA THR A 142 2.80 3.84 -5.16
C THR A 142 2.09 4.75 -4.17
N SER A 143 1.02 5.41 -4.60
CA SER A 143 0.27 6.33 -3.75
C SER A 143 -0.47 5.61 -2.61
N VAL A 144 -1.09 4.46 -2.88
CA VAL A 144 -1.78 3.63 -1.87
C VAL A 144 -0.79 3.03 -0.88
N TYR A 145 0.39 2.60 -1.34
CA TYR A 145 1.45 2.11 -0.47
C TYR A 145 1.96 3.21 0.46
N ASN A 146 2.20 4.41 -0.07
CA ASN A 146 2.62 5.59 0.70
C ASN A 146 1.52 6.10 1.66
N TYR A 147 0.25 5.87 1.35
CA TYR A 147 -0.87 6.23 2.24
C TYR A 147 -1.03 5.21 3.38
N SER A 148 -0.98 3.92 3.03
CA SER A 148 -1.04 2.84 4.02
C SER A 148 0.17 2.87 4.94
N TYR A 149 1.30 3.39 4.44
CA TYR A 149 2.58 3.45 5.13
C TYR A 149 3.36 4.73 4.78
N CYS A 150 3.92 5.41 5.78
CA CYS A 150 4.84 6.54 5.58
C CYS A 150 6.23 6.10 5.03
N ARG A 151 6.30 5.34 3.93
CA ARG A 151 7.55 4.88 3.30
C ARG A 151 7.44 4.95 1.77
N ALA A 152 8.35 5.66 1.13
CA ALA A 152 8.38 5.85 -0.32
C ALA A 152 8.75 4.56 -1.07
N VAL A 153 7.92 4.15 -2.04
CA VAL A 153 8.16 2.99 -2.91
C VAL A 153 8.04 3.35 -4.38
N SER A 154 8.98 2.86 -5.18
CA SER A 154 8.99 2.98 -6.64
C SER A 154 8.71 1.60 -7.26
N VAL A 155 7.59 1.48 -7.95
CA VAL A 155 7.22 0.27 -8.69
C VAL A 155 7.74 0.41 -10.13
N HIS A 156 8.54 -0.54 -10.59
CA HIS A 156 9.17 -0.47 -11.92
C HIS A 156 8.73 -1.64 -12.81
N HIS A 157 8.23 -1.31 -14.00
CA HIS A 157 8.31 -2.18 -15.18
C HIS A 157 9.52 -1.77 -16.02
N LYS A 158 10.01 -2.58 -16.98
CA LYS A 158 11.19 -2.21 -17.81
C LYS A 158 10.89 -0.97 -18.71
N LYS A 159 10.91 0.21 -18.11
CA LYS A 159 11.32 1.55 -18.55
C LYS A 159 11.53 2.37 -17.27
N VAL A 160 12.71 2.98 -17.15
CA VAL A 160 13.10 3.78 -15.99
C VAL A 160 12.33 5.10 -16.06
N ILE A 161 11.37 5.29 -15.15
CA ILE A 161 10.78 6.60 -14.90
C ILE A 161 11.22 6.98 -13.48
N GLU A 162 12.05 8.03 -13.41
CA GLU A 162 12.51 8.64 -12.17
C GLU A 162 11.43 9.58 -11.66
N ILE A 163 10.88 9.31 -10.47
CA ILE A 163 10.12 10.32 -9.74
C ILE A 163 11.12 11.10 -8.90
N LEU A 164 11.42 12.31 -9.37
CA LEU A 164 12.23 13.29 -8.66
C LEU A 164 11.63 13.54 -7.28
N SER A 165 12.46 13.30 -6.27
CA SER A 165 12.18 13.62 -4.88
C SER A 165 12.30 15.13 -4.70
N TYR A 166 11.22 15.88 -4.92
CA TYR A 166 11.17 17.27 -4.48
C TYR A 166 10.91 17.32 -2.98
N ARG A 167 11.95 17.71 -2.25
CA ARG A 167 11.96 18.03 -0.84
C ARG A 167 11.76 19.54 -0.69
N ILE A 168 10.77 19.97 0.11
CA ILE A 168 10.69 21.31 0.72
C ILE A 168 10.35 21.00 2.20
N LEU A 169 11.22 21.17 3.19
CA LEU A 169 12.06 22.32 3.57
C LEU A 169 11.24 23.55 3.96
N ILE A 170 10.44 23.40 5.03
CA ILE A 170 10.06 24.49 5.96
C ILE A 170 10.10 23.89 7.37
N PHE A 171 11.30 23.77 7.97
CA PHE A 171 11.46 23.79 9.44
C PHE A 171 12.91 24.08 9.87
N TYR A 172 13.64 24.85 9.07
CA TYR A 172 14.92 25.44 9.45
C TYR A 172 14.93 26.87 8.94
N MET A 173 14.26 27.76 9.67
CA MET A 173 14.48 29.21 9.71
C MET A 173 13.40 29.83 10.61
N SER A 174 13.62 29.78 11.93
CA SER A 174 13.38 30.94 12.79
C SER A 174 14.01 30.67 14.16
N TRP A 175 15.30 31.00 14.25
CA TRP A 175 15.89 31.51 15.47
C TRP A 175 15.97 33.03 15.25
N ARG A 176 15.04 33.80 15.84
CA ARG A 176 15.17 35.22 16.16
C ARG A 176 13.93 35.71 16.92
N THR A 177 13.98 35.58 18.25
CA THR A 177 13.99 36.66 19.27
C THR A 177 13.94 35.99 20.63
#